data_AF-A0A4S4DP82-F1
#
_entry.id   AF-A0A4S4DP82-F1
#
_cell.length_a   1.000
_cell.length_b   1.000
_cell.length_c   1.000
_cell.angle_alpha   90.00
_cell.angle_beta   90.00
_cell.angle_gamma   90.00
#
_symmetry.space_group_name_H-M   'P 1'
#
loop_
_entity.id
_entity.type
_entity.pdbx_description
1 polymer ?
#
loop_
_entity_poly.entity_id
_entity_poly.type
_entity_poly.pdbx_seq_one_letter_code
_entity_poly.pdbx_strand_id
1 'polypeptide(L)'
;MRLVEDKGGQNWISRKNDKFIFPGGGTQFIHGADQYLDQISNMVPGIAFGQNTRVALDVGCGVASFGAYLLSRNATTLSIAPKDVHENQIQFALERGVPAMVAVFATHRLLYPSQAFDLIHCSRCNINWARDGIPLQFNLSVLR
;
A
#
# COMPACT_ATOMS: atom_id res chain seq x y z
N MET A 1 6.20 -16.07 17.94
CA MET A 1 5.87 -15.12 16.85
C MET A 1 5.01 -15.88 15.85
N ARG A 2 3.69 -15.68 15.92
CA ARG A 2 2.66 -16.51 15.25
C ARG A 2 2.35 -16.10 13.81
N LEU A 3 3.12 -15.17 13.27
CA LEU A 3 2.91 -14.50 11.98
C LEU A 3 2.86 -15.40 10.75
N VAL A 4 3.74 -16.41 10.68
CA VAL A 4 3.71 -17.37 9.57
C VAL A 4 2.48 -18.28 9.69
N GLU A 5 2.00 -18.54 10.91
CA GLU A 5 0.75 -19.27 11.13
C GLU A 5 -0.46 -18.39 10.75
N ASP A 6 -0.45 -17.11 11.12
CA ASP A 6 -1.57 -16.18 10.91
C ASP A 6 -1.66 -15.66 9.46
N LYS A 7 -0.53 -15.59 8.73
CA LYS A 7 -0.43 -14.92 7.41
C LYS A 7 0.24 -15.80 6.33
N GLY A 8 0.77 -16.97 6.67
CA GLY A 8 1.44 -17.88 5.72
C GLY A 8 0.48 -18.65 4.80
N GLY A 9 -0.76 -18.90 5.24
CA GLY A 9 -1.77 -19.63 4.45
C GLY A 9 -2.21 -18.93 3.16
N GLN A 10 -1.85 -17.65 2.98
CA GLN A 10 -2.20 -16.84 1.81
C GLN A 10 -0.97 -16.41 1.00
N ASN A 11 0.18 -17.07 1.20
CA ASN A 11 1.46 -16.74 0.57
C ASN A 11 1.94 -15.29 0.83
N TRP A 12 1.53 -14.66 1.95
CA TRP A 12 1.96 -13.28 2.26
C TRP A 12 3.37 -13.24 2.82
N ILE A 13 3.73 -14.27 3.58
CA ILE A 13 5.02 -14.40 4.25
C ILE A 13 5.41 -15.87 4.28
N SER A 14 6.67 -16.15 3.99
CA SER A 14 7.27 -17.45 4.25
C SER A 14 8.54 -17.24 5.07
N ARG A 15 8.97 -18.28 5.80
CA ARG A 15 10.22 -18.23 6.55
C ARG A 15 11.25 -19.09 5.85
N LYS A 16 12.41 -18.51 5.56
CA LYS A 16 13.59 -19.24 5.09
C LYS A 16 14.71 -18.95 6.07
N ASN A 17 15.09 -19.98 6.83
CA ASN A 17 16.04 -19.87 7.95
C ASN A 17 15.58 -18.85 9.02
N ASP A 18 16.39 -17.84 9.28
CA ASP A 18 16.19 -16.75 10.21
C ASP A 18 15.51 -15.52 9.58
N LYS A 19 15.21 -15.56 8.27
CA LYS A 19 14.63 -14.43 7.53
C LYS A 19 13.19 -14.69 7.09
N PHE A 20 12.40 -13.63 7.11
CA PHE A 20 11.09 -13.60 6.48
C PHE A 20 11.23 -13.22 5.00
N ILE A 21 10.53 -13.96 4.14
CA ILE A 21 10.43 -13.71 2.71
C ILE A 21 9.01 -13.26 2.41
N PHE A 22 8.91 -12.12 1.72
CA PHE A 22 7.64 -11.57 1.24
C PHE A 22 7.61 -11.70 -0.27
N PRO A 23 6.90 -12.70 -0.84
CA PRO A 23 6.89 -12.93 -2.28
C PRO A 23 6.05 -11.90 -3.05
N GLY A 24 5.52 -10.88 -2.38
CA GLY A 24 4.70 -9.82 -2.97
C GLY A 24 3.25 -10.23 -3.27
N GLY A 25 2.88 -11.48 -3.01
CA GLY A 25 1.55 -12.02 -3.26
C GLY A 25 0.55 -11.75 -2.14
N GLY A 26 -0.70 -12.14 -2.39
CA GLY A 26 -1.73 -12.22 -1.35
C GLY A 26 -3.16 -12.20 -1.82
N THR A 27 -4.14 -12.06 -0.92
CA THR A 27 -5.56 -12.00 -1.32
C THR A 27 -5.83 -10.83 -2.24
N GLN A 28 -5.12 -9.71 -2.04
CA GLN A 28 -5.22 -8.53 -2.89
C GLN A 28 -4.25 -8.54 -4.07
N PHE A 29 -3.20 -9.38 -4.00
CA PHE A 29 -2.15 -9.48 -5.01
C PHE A 29 -2.03 -10.93 -5.49
N ILE A 30 -3.12 -11.47 -6.06
CA ILE A 30 -3.22 -12.90 -6.42
C ILE A 30 -2.09 -13.32 -7.38
N HIS A 31 -1.68 -12.40 -8.27
CA HIS A 31 -0.57 -12.59 -9.20
C HIS A 31 0.71 -11.80 -8.81
N GLY A 32 0.77 -11.31 -7.58
CA GLY A 32 1.88 -10.50 -7.06
C GLY A 32 1.68 -9.00 -7.24
N ALA A 33 2.28 -8.22 -6.32
CA ALA A 33 2.20 -6.77 -6.31
C ALA A 33 2.83 -6.12 -7.55
N ASP A 34 3.83 -6.76 -8.14
CA ASP A 34 4.48 -6.24 -9.35
C ASP A 34 3.53 -6.20 -10.55
N GLN A 35 2.86 -7.33 -10.85
CA GLN A 35 1.88 -7.38 -11.93
C GLN A 35 0.68 -6.47 -11.67
N TYR A 36 0.31 -6.29 -10.40
CA TYR A 36 -0.72 -5.34 -10.03
C TYR A 36 -0.34 -3.89 -10.39
N LEU A 37 0.91 -3.48 -10.16
CA LEU A 37 1.42 -2.17 -10.57
C LEU A 37 1.48 -2.01 -12.11
N ASP A 38 1.78 -3.08 -12.85
CA ASP A 38 1.70 -3.06 -14.31
C ASP A 38 0.26 -2.88 -14.81
N GLN A 39 -0.69 -3.62 -14.22
CA GLN A 39 -2.11 -3.50 -14.56
C GLN A 39 -2.61 -2.08 -14.34
N ILE A 40 -2.25 -1.48 -13.21
CA ILE A 40 -2.55 -0.08 -12.90
C ILE A 40 -2.07 0.85 -14.02
N SER A 41 -0.79 0.73 -14.39
CA SER A 41 -0.15 1.62 -15.36
C SER A 41 -0.78 1.44 -16.75
N ASN A 42 -1.21 0.23 -17.07
CA ASN A 42 -1.90 -0.08 -18.33
C ASN A 42 -3.35 0.42 -18.36
N MET A 43 -4.04 0.42 -17.22
CA MET A 43 -5.45 0.84 -17.13
C MET A 43 -5.60 2.36 -17.09
N VAL A 44 -4.63 3.08 -16.51
CA VAL A 44 -4.69 4.53 -16.32
C VAL A 44 -3.50 5.19 -17.00
N PRO A 45 -3.68 5.76 -18.21
CA PRO A 45 -2.58 6.34 -18.99
C PRO A 45 -1.77 7.44 -18.30
N GLY A 46 -2.31 8.07 -17.26
CA GLY A 46 -1.61 9.08 -16.45
C GLY A 46 -0.67 8.51 -15.39
N ILE A 47 -0.79 7.21 -15.06
CA ILE A 47 0.03 6.57 -14.04
C ILE A 47 1.26 5.95 -14.67
N ALA A 48 2.41 6.55 -14.35
CA ALA A 48 3.71 6.03 -14.74
C ALA A 48 4.65 6.09 -13.54
N PHE A 49 4.78 4.97 -12.84
CA PHE A 49 5.62 4.88 -11.64
C PHE A 49 7.08 5.20 -11.95
N GLY A 50 7.67 6.06 -11.12
CA GLY A 50 9.04 6.56 -11.30
C GLY A 50 9.18 7.69 -12.33
N GLN A 51 8.10 8.02 -13.06
CA GLN A 51 8.04 9.14 -13.99
C GLN A 51 7.01 10.16 -13.50
N ASN A 52 5.75 10.02 -13.94
CA ASN A 52 4.65 10.93 -13.60
C ASN A 52 4.08 10.66 -12.21
N THR A 53 4.28 9.45 -11.68
CA THR A 53 3.80 9.04 -10.35
C THR A 53 5.01 8.69 -9.49
N ARG A 54 5.38 9.60 -8.56
CA ARG A 54 6.58 9.48 -7.75
C ARG A 54 6.28 9.31 -6.27
N VAL A 55 5.16 9.85 -5.79
CA VAL A 55 4.80 9.79 -4.37
C VAL A 55 3.37 9.25 -4.23
N ALA A 56 3.22 8.11 -3.56
CA ALA A 56 1.91 7.50 -3.30
C ALA A 56 1.58 7.45 -1.80
N LEU A 57 0.29 7.58 -1.47
CA LEU A 57 -0.25 7.29 -0.15
C LEU A 57 -0.88 5.89 -0.18
N ASP A 58 -0.44 4.99 0.69
CA ASP A 58 -0.98 3.64 0.80
C ASP A 58 -1.75 3.48 2.12
N VAL A 59 -3.07 3.38 2.02
CA VAL A 59 -3.97 3.28 3.18
C VAL A 59 -4.29 1.82 3.44
N GLY A 60 -3.92 1.32 4.64
CA GLY A 60 -4.10 -0.08 5.01
C GLY A 60 -3.08 -0.99 4.33
N CYS A 61 -1.79 -0.73 4.55
CA CYS A 61 -0.68 -1.34 3.82
C CYS A 61 -0.50 -2.85 4.05
N GLY A 62 -1.12 -3.45 5.08
CA GLY A 62 -0.99 -4.87 5.39
C GLY A 62 0.46 -5.25 5.66
N VAL A 63 1.03 -6.16 4.84
CA VAL A 63 2.45 -6.55 4.91
C VAL A 63 3.37 -5.63 4.08
N ALA A 64 2.88 -4.49 3.61
CA ALA A 64 3.60 -3.48 2.80
C ALA A 64 4.06 -3.95 1.42
N SER A 65 3.34 -4.89 0.79
CA SER A 65 3.69 -5.37 -0.55
C SER A 65 3.60 -4.27 -1.61
N PHE A 66 2.56 -3.45 -1.61
CA PHE A 66 2.41 -2.34 -2.57
C PHE A 66 3.56 -1.35 -2.49
N GLY A 67 3.79 -0.77 -1.29
CA GLY A 67 4.86 0.22 -1.08
C GLY A 67 6.25 -0.32 -1.37
N ALA A 68 6.54 -1.57 -1.00
CA ALA A 68 7.85 -2.17 -1.26
C ALA A 68 8.13 -2.37 -2.76
N TYR A 69 7.12 -2.74 -3.55
CA TYR A 69 7.28 -2.90 -5.00
C TYR A 69 7.27 -1.56 -5.75
N LEU A 70 6.64 -0.52 -5.19
CA LEU A 70 6.79 0.84 -5.72
C LEU A 70 8.22 1.36 -5.60
N LEU A 71 8.90 1.07 -4.48
CA LEU A 71 10.30 1.46 -4.29
C LEU A 71 11.19 0.87 -5.40
N SER A 72 10.96 -0.38 -5.82
CA SER A 72 11.67 -0.96 -6.97
C SER A 72 11.39 -0.28 -8.31
N ARG A 73 10.32 0.51 -8.40
CA ARG A 73 9.91 1.28 -9.60
C ARG A 73 10.23 2.77 -9.48
N ASN A 74 11.16 3.14 -8.59
CA ASN A 74 11.57 4.53 -8.35
C ASN A 74 10.41 5.46 -7.92
N ALA A 75 9.40 4.90 -7.27
CA ALA A 75 8.31 5.64 -6.64
C ALA A 75 8.31 5.37 -5.13
N THR A 76 8.12 6.41 -4.32
CA THR A 76 8.06 6.28 -2.86
C THR A 76 6.62 6.20 -2.39
N THR A 77 6.41 5.54 -1.26
CA THR A 77 5.11 5.43 -0.60
C THR A 77 5.19 5.90 0.83
N LEU A 78 4.16 6.59 1.30
CA LEU A 78 3.83 6.68 2.72
C LEU A 78 2.71 5.70 3.02
N SER A 79 2.98 4.69 3.83
CA SER A 79 1.98 3.74 4.29
C SER A 79 1.35 4.20 5.60
N ILE A 80 0.03 4.12 5.71
CA ILE A 80 -0.69 4.40 6.95
C ILE A 80 -1.60 3.24 7.33
N ALA A 81 -1.67 2.95 8.62
CA ALA A 81 -2.55 1.93 9.18
C ALA A 81 -2.94 2.31 10.62
N PRO A 82 -4.12 1.90 11.10
CA PRO A 82 -4.45 2.00 12.51
C PRO A 82 -3.47 1.18 13.36
N LYS A 83 -3.39 1.51 14.66
CA LYS A 83 -2.68 0.66 15.61
C LYS A 83 -3.45 -0.65 15.75
N ASP A 84 -2.95 -1.70 15.11
CA ASP A 84 -3.49 -3.04 15.25
C ASP A 84 -2.50 -3.91 16.05
N VAL A 85 -2.94 -4.36 17.23
CA VAL A 85 -2.15 -5.22 18.12
C VAL A 85 -1.95 -6.64 17.57
N HIS A 86 -2.74 -7.05 16.58
CA HIS A 86 -2.69 -8.37 15.97
C HIS A 86 -1.96 -8.37 14.61
N GLU A 87 -1.87 -7.22 13.92
CA GLU A 87 -1.40 -7.19 12.53
C GLU A 87 -0.10 -6.44 12.25
N ASN A 88 0.52 -5.75 13.22
CA ASN A 88 1.87 -5.15 13.12
C ASN A 88 2.24 -4.48 11.76
N GLN A 89 1.25 -3.91 11.06
CA GLN A 89 1.39 -3.49 9.65
C GLN A 89 2.48 -2.42 9.47
N ILE A 90 2.52 -1.44 10.39
CA ILE A 90 3.53 -0.37 10.40
C ILE A 90 4.93 -0.94 10.64
N GLN A 91 5.08 -1.92 11.53
CA GLN A 91 6.36 -2.56 11.78
C GLN A 91 6.89 -3.25 10.51
N PHE A 92 6.03 -3.99 9.80
CA PHE A 92 6.45 -4.64 8.55
C PHE A 92 6.85 -3.65 7.47
N ALA A 93 6.09 -2.56 7.33
CA ALA A 93 6.43 -1.52 6.37
C ALA A 93 7.82 -0.93 6.67
N LEU A 94 8.09 -0.58 7.92
CA LEU A 94 9.37 -0.02 8.35
C LEU A 94 10.54 -1.02 8.20
N GLU A 95 10.35 -2.29 8.58
CA GLU A 95 11.36 -3.35 8.38
C GLU A 95 11.68 -3.60 6.90
N ARG A 96 10.73 -3.33 6.01
CA ARG A 96 10.89 -3.42 4.55
C ARG A 96 11.40 -2.12 3.92
N GLY A 97 11.72 -1.10 4.72
CA GLY A 97 12.23 0.20 4.25
C GLY A 97 11.16 1.12 3.65
N VAL A 98 9.88 0.80 3.81
CA VAL A 98 8.76 1.63 3.36
C VAL A 98 8.43 2.65 4.45
N PRO A 99 8.45 3.97 4.16
CA PRO A 99 8.00 4.99 5.09
C PRO A 99 6.57 4.70 5.57
N ALA A 100 6.36 4.64 6.89
CA ALA A 100 5.04 4.32 7.43
C ALA A 100 4.77 5.01 8.77
N MET A 101 3.48 5.30 9.04
CA MET A 101 3.04 5.88 10.31
C MET A 101 1.68 5.36 10.75
N VAL A 102 1.44 5.37 12.06
CA VAL A 102 0.13 5.04 12.63
C VAL A 102 -0.81 6.21 12.40
N ALA A 103 -1.85 6.01 11.57
CA ALA A 103 -2.88 7.01 11.32
C ALA A 103 -4.18 6.36 10.83
N VAL A 104 -5.32 7.05 11.02
CA VAL A 104 -6.64 6.61 10.55
C VAL A 104 -7.20 7.67 9.61
N PHE A 105 -7.15 7.40 8.31
CA PHE A 105 -7.59 8.34 7.26
C PHE A 105 -9.09 8.66 7.32
N ALA A 106 -9.92 7.74 7.79
CA ALA A 106 -11.38 7.89 7.81
C ALA A 106 -11.90 8.89 8.86
N THR A 107 -11.15 9.12 9.94
CA THR A 107 -11.61 9.97 11.05
C THR A 107 -10.90 11.32 11.13
N HIS A 108 -9.71 11.41 10.53
CA HIS A 108 -8.89 12.61 10.58
C HIS A 108 -8.29 12.89 9.21
N ARG A 109 -8.47 14.13 8.73
CA ARG A 109 -7.75 14.62 7.55
C ARG A 109 -6.25 14.64 7.87
N LEU A 110 -5.44 14.10 6.96
CA LEU A 110 -3.98 14.18 7.10
C LEU A 110 -3.51 15.63 6.97
N LEU A 111 -2.46 15.98 7.70
CA LEU A 111 -1.85 17.32 7.72
C LEU A 111 -1.01 17.63 6.47
N TYR A 112 -1.26 16.94 5.36
CA TYR A 112 -0.59 17.19 4.09
C TYR A 112 -1.43 18.17 3.24
N PRO A 113 -0.77 19.05 2.45
CA PRO A 113 -1.49 19.90 1.51
C PRO A 113 -2.26 19.04 0.50
N SER A 114 -3.30 19.62 -0.11
CA SER A 114 -3.95 18.99 -1.27
C SER A 114 -2.89 18.73 -2.35
N GLN A 115 -2.96 17.56 -3.00
CA GLN A 115 -2.01 17.14 -4.05
C GLN A 115 -0.58 16.85 -3.54
N ALA A 116 -0.39 16.58 -2.25
CA ALA A 116 0.89 16.09 -1.72
C ALA A 116 1.31 14.71 -2.26
N PHE A 117 0.34 13.94 -2.76
CA PHE A 117 0.53 12.60 -3.32
C PHE A 117 0.04 12.61 -4.77
N ASP A 118 0.75 11.92 -5.65
CA ASP A 118 0.36 11.73 -7.06
C ASP A 118 -0.71 10.64 -7.18
N LEU A 119 -0.67 9.67 -6.25
CA LEU A 119 -1.58 8.52 -6.18
C LEU A 119 -1.99 8.24 -4.74
N ILE A 120 -3.28 7.95 -4.53
CA ILE A 120 -3.75 7.30 -3.31
C ILE A 120 -4.17 5.87 -3.66
N HIS A 121 -3.56 4.91 -2.99
CA HIS A 121 -3.89 3.49 -3.06
C HIS A 121 -4.52 3.03 -1.75
N CYS A 122 -5.50 2.17 -1.89
CA CYS A 122 -6.24 1.60 -0.79
C CYS A 122 -6.78 0.26 -1.29
N SER A 123 -6.39 -0.87 -0.69
CA SER A 123 -6.89 -2.17 -1.18
C SER A 123 -8.26 -2.53 -0.60
N ARG A 124 -8.49 -2.20 0.68
CA ARG A 124 -9.73 -2.42 1.44
C ARG A 124 -9.91 -1.38 2.54
N CYS A 125 -10.24 -0.16 2.16
CA CYS A 125 -10.60 0.87 3.13
C CYS A 125 -12.07 1.17 2.91
N ASN A 126 -12.86 1.02 3.96
CA ASN A 126 -14.29 1.35 3.95
C ASN A 126 -14.48 2.89 4.01
N ILE A 127 -13.78 3.60 3.11
CA ILE A 127 -13.72 5.06 3.02
C ILE A 127 -14.66 5.48 1.89
N ASN A 128 -15.58 6.40 2.20
CA ASN A 128 -16.47 6.98 1.21
C ASN A 128 -15.79 8.19 0.53
N TRP A 129 -15.01 7.92 -0.50
CA TRP A 129 -14.22 8.92 -1.24
C TRP A 129 -15.09 10.03 -1.88
N ALA A 130 -16.32 9.71 -2.28
CA ALA A 130 -17.21 10.65 -2.96
C ALA A 130 -17.67 11.81 -2.08
N ARG A 131 -17.65 11.65 -0.75
CA ARG A 131 -18.12 12.67 0.21
C ARG A 131 -17.07 13.75 0.50
N ASP A 132 -15.79 13.44 0.33
CA ASP A 132 -14.67 14.32 0.70
C ASP A 132 -14.13 15.16 -0.48
N GLY A 133 -14.88 15.24 -1.59
CA GLY A 133 -14.49 16.02 -2.78
C GLY A 133 -13.37 15.40 -3.61
N ILE A 134 -13.05 14.12 -3.37
CA ILE A 134 -12.07 13.34 -4.14
C ILE A 134 -12.86 12.55 -5.20
N PRO A 135 -12.63 12.76 -6.52
CA PRO A 135 -13.42 12.10 -7.55
C PRO A 135 -13.27 10.56 -7.49
N LEU A 136 -14.42 9.94 -7.29
CA LEU A 136 -14.83 8.52 -7.39
C LEU A 136 -13.85 7.44 -7.88
N GLN A 137 -13.69 6.44 -7.00
CA GLN A 137 -14.07 5.03 -7.19
C GLN A 137 -13.43 4.24 -8.35
N PHE A 138 -12.13 3.99 -8.21
CA PHE A 138 -11.50 2.65 -8.22
C PHE A 138 -10.42 2.67 -7.11
N ASN A 139 -9.76 1.57 -6.78
CA ASN A 139 -8.65 1.51 -5.79
C ASN A 139 -7.40 2.37 -6.18
N LEU A 140 -7.56 3.41 -6.98
CA LEU A 140 -6.58 4.41 -7.37
C LEU A 140 -7.25 5.76 -7.58
N SER A 141 -6.83 6.78 -6.84
CA SER A 141 -7.12 8.18 -7.14
C SER A 141 -5.84 8.83 -7.67
N VAL A 142 -5.82 9.18 -8.95
CA VAL A 142 -4.75 10.01 -9.53
C VAL A 142 -5.07 11.47 -9.21
N LEU A 143 -4.15 12.17 -8.55
CA LEU A 143 -4.36 13.55 -8.07
C LEU A 143 -3.79 14.61 -9.01
N ARG A 144 -3.52 14.27 -10.27
CA ARG A 144 -2.99 15.18 -11.29
C ARG A 144 -3.63 14.94 -12.65
#